data_AF-A0A0K3BP01-F1
#
_entry.id   AF-A0A0K3BP01-F1
#
_cell.length_a   1.000
_cell.length_b   1.000
_cell.length_c   1.000
_cell.angle_alpha   90.00
_cell.angle_beta   90.00
_cell.angle_gamma   90.00
#
_symmetry.space_group_name_H-M   'P 1'
#
loop_
_entity.id
_entity.type
_entity.pdbx_description
1 polymer ?
#
loop_
_entity_poly.entity_id
_entity_poly.type
_entity_poly.pdbx_seq_one_letter_code
_entity_poly.pdbx_strand_id
1 'polypeptide(L)'
;MTYGGGPGYPAGGAPSAGAPRVAAGVLVGVSLWRLVIVAFAFTGFGAAVSEMNSPWQGLSQQASLLTGVIYLGLLLYPLFTQGRRHEPNSPWLRGATSVLLLLVGVTFLTIMEGDLDETWSLFEHLLTPLAVLVDWAAVGRNQANVRWWHPLTWVVFPLAYLLYFLAASVSLYGGFLDPDDSGFAVTVLVFLLAVVGAGYLLYGVAKIKSVAAGGNRPQPPVGWGGPPYPAQYPQQGHPQQQYQQQPVAGGYPMP
;
A
#
# COMPACT_ATOMS: atom_id res chain seq x y z
N MET A 1 61.44 25.80 32.78
CA MET A 1 60.76 24.80 31.93
C MET A 1 59.59 24.25 32.71
N THR A 2 58.36 24.57 32.30
CA THR A 2 57.08 23.82 32.41
C THR A 2 55.92 24.82 32.49
N TYR A 3 55.16 24.97 31.41
CA TYR A 3 53.73 25.30 31.43
C TYR A 3 53.15 24.94 30.07
N GLY A 4 52.08 24.14 30.07
CA GLY A 4 51.40 23.72 28.84
C GLY A 4 50.35 22.64 29.07
N GLY A 5 49.44 22.83 30.04
CA GLY A 5 48.25 22.00 30.19
C GLY A 5 47.18 22.47 29.20
N GLY A 6 47.01 21.76 28.09
CA GLY A 6 45.92 21.99 27.14
C GLY A 6 44.58 21.45 27.69
N PRO A 7 43.44 22.12 27.43
CA PRO A 7 42.13 21.61 27.80
C PRO A 7 41.81 20.34 27.00
N GLY A 8 41.65 19.23 27.72
CA GLY A 8 41.18 17.98 27.15
C GLY A 8 39.76 18.11 26.64
N TYR A 9 39.56 17.89 25.34
CA TYR A 9 38.24 17.64 24.78
C TYR A 9 37.72 16.30 25.32
N PRO A 10 36.49 16.21 25.84
CA PRO A 10 35.90 14.93 26.16
C PRO A 10 35.58 14.17 24.87
N ALA A 11 36.47 13.25 24.50
CA ALA A 11 36.22 12.22 23.51
C ALA A 11 35.24 11.20 24.13
N GLY A 12 33.95 11.40 23.91
CA GLY A 12 32.91 10.55 24.49
C GLY A 12 31.55 10.74 23.83
N GLY A 13 31.51 10.80 22.49
CA GLY A 13 30.26 10.65 21.77
C GLY A 13 29.76 9.23 22.00
N ALA A 14 28.71 9.08 22.83
CA ALA A 14 28.04 7.81 23.03
C ALA A 14 27.70 7.18 21.66
N PRO A 15 27.89 5.86 21.48
CA PRO A 15 27.48 5.20 20.24
C PRO A 15 26.02 5.55 19.97
N SER A 16 25.76 6.11 18.80
CA SER A 16 24.42 6.46 18.35
C SER A 16 23.52 5.25 18.54
N ALA A 17 22.61 5.32 19.51
CA ALA A 17 21.65 4.27 19.76
C ALA A 17 20.95 3.96 18.44
N GLY A 18 21.21 2.76 17.90
CA GLY A 18 20.67 2.35 16.60
C GLY A 18 19.16 2.55 16.58
N ALA A 19 18.63 3.02 15.44
CA ALA A 19 17.22 3.33 15.28
C ALA A 19 16.32 2.20 15.86
N PRO A 20 15.24 2.53 16.58
CA PRO A 20 14.42 1.53 17.26
C PRO A 20 13.92 0.45 16.28
N ARG A 21 14.10 -0.82 16.66
CA ARG A 21 13.61 -1.97 15.89
C ARG A 21 12.17 -2.28 16.28
N VAL A 22 11.40 -2.83 15.34
CA VAL A 22 10.05 -3.34 15.62
C VAL A 22 10.16 -4.50 16.62
N ALA A 23 9.24 -4.56 17.59
CA ALA A 23 9.19 -5.65 18.56
C ALA A 23 9.11 -7.02 17.86
N ALA A 24 9.92 -7.99 18.31
CA ALA A 24 10.03 -9.30 17.67
C ALA A 24 8.69 -10.03 17.56
N GLY A 25 7.84 -9.97 18.59
CA GLY A 25 6.51 -10.59 18.56
C GLY A 25 5.59 -9.99 17.47
N VAL A 26 5.70 -8.69 17.18
CA VAL A 26 4.96 -8.06 16.08
C VAL A 26 5.47 -8.56 14.73
N LEU A 27 6.80 -8.68 14.57
CA LEU A 27 7.38 -9.23 13.35
C LEU A 27 6.91 -10.67 13.11
N VAL A 28 6.97 -11.53 14.13
CA VAL A 28 6.50 -12.92 14.02
C VAL A 28 5.02 -12.98 13.66
N GLY A 29 4.16 -12.27 14.39
CA GLY A 29 2.71 -12.29 14.13
C GLY A 29 2.34 -11.81 12.73
N VAL A 30 2.92 -10.69 12.27
CA VAL A 30 2.67 -10.16 10.92
C VAL A 30 3.24 -11.09 9.85
N SER A 31 4.42 -11.67 10.07
CA SER A 31 5.01 -12.62 9.12
C SER A 31 4.17 -13.89 8.99
N LEU A 32 3.70 -14.46 10.10
CA LEU A 32 2.82 -15.64 10.05
C LEU A 32 1.50 -15.32 9.33
N TRP A 33 0.89 -14.18 9.62
CA TRP A 33 -0.33 -13.74 8.92
C TRP A 33 -0.12 -13.60 7.41
N ARG A 34 0.97 -12.95 6.99
CA ARG A 34 1.28 -12.80 5.56
C ARG A 34 1.61 -14.11 4.90
N LEU A 35 2.24 -15.04 5.61
CA LEU A 35 2.48 -16.40 5.12
C LEU A 35 1.15 -17.13 4.84
N VAL A 36 0.13 -16.94 5.68
CA VAL A 36 -1.21 -17.49 5.41
C VAL A 36 -1.80 -16.92 4.11
N ILE A 37 -1.71 -15.61 3.90
CA ILE A 37 -2.21 -14.97 2.65
C ILE A 37 -1.44 -15.48 1.43
N VAL A 38 -0.12 -15.60 1.54
CA VAL A 38 0.73 -16.17 0.48
C VAL A 38 0.33 -17.61 0.17
N ALA A 39 0.13 -18.42 1.19
CA ALA A 39 -0.32 -19.80 1.04
C ALA A 39 -1.68 -19.86 0.35
N PHE A 40 -2.66 -19.09 0.79
CA PHE A 40 -3.99 -19.07 0.19
C PHE A 40 -3.96 -18.68 -1.29
N ALA A 41 -3.24 -17.60 -1.60
CA ALA A 41 -3.13 -17.08 -2.95
C ALA A 41 -2.45 -18.08 -3.91
N PHE A 42 -1.34 -18.70 -3.49
CA PHE A 42 -0.64 -19.68 -4.32
C PHE A 42 -1.33 -21.04 -4.35
N THR A 43 -2.07 -21.44 -3.33
CA THR A 43 -2.90 -22.65 -3.36
C THR A 43 -4.03 -22.49 -4.38
N GLY A 44 -4.76 -21.37 -4.37
CA GLY A 44 -5.81 -21.11 -5.35
C GLY A 44 -5.28 -21.12 -6.78
N PHE A 45 -4.25 -20.32 -7.05
CA PHE A 45 -3.62 -20.26 -8.36
C PHE A 45 -3.00 -21.60 -8.80
N GLY A 46 -2.33 -22.31 -7.88
CA GLY A 46 -1.71 -23.60 -8.15
C GLY A 46 -2.74 -24.68 -8.52
N ALA A 47 -3.86 -24.74 -7.80
CA ALA A 47 -4.98 -25.62 -8.10
C ALA A 47 -5.60 -25.30 -9.47
N ALA A 48 -5.79 -24.01 -9.77
CA ALA A 48 -6.28 -23.57 -11.08
C ALA A 48 -5.34 -24.04 -12.21
N VAL A 49 -4.03 -23.90 -12.02
CA VAL A 49 -3.03 -24.36 -13.01
C VAL A 49 -3.04 -25.87 -13.21
N SER A 50 -3.31 -26.67 -12.17
CA SER A 50 -3.36 -28.12 -12.29
C SER A 50 -4.65 -28.66 -12.90
N GLU A 51 -5.75 -27.93 -12.78
CA GLU A 51 -7.09 -28.43 -13.10
C GLU A 51 -7.71 -27.78 -14.34
N MET A 52 -7.36 -26.52 -14.64
CA MET A 52 -7.95 -25.76 -15.75
C MET A 52 -7.11 -25.86 -17.02
N ASN A 53 -7.77 -25.92 -18.17
CA ASN A 53 -7.11 -25.90 -19.48
C ASN A 53 -6.49 -24.53 -19.82
N SER A 54 -6.95 -23.44 -19.22
CA SER A 54 -6.52 -22.06 -19.53
C SER A 54 -6.47 -21.17 -18.27
N PRO A 55 -5.62 -21.50 -17.29
CA PRO A 55 -5.57 -20.84 -15.99
C PRO A 55 -5.06 -19.39 -16.03
N TRP A 56 -4.50 -18.95 -17.17
CA TRP A 56 -3.89 -17.62 -17.29
C TRP A 56 -4.87 -16.52 -17.70
N GLN A 57 -6.06 -16.89 -18.17
CA GLN A 57 -6.98 -15.94 -18.81
C GLN A 57 -7.87 -15.21 -17.80
N GLY A 58 -8.25 -15.85 -16.70
CA GLY A 58 -9.20 -15.28 -15.75
C GLY A 58 -8.56 -14.26 -14.80
N LEU A 59 -9.33 -13.21 -14.51
CA LEU A 59 -8.95 -12.18 -13.55
C LEU A 59 -8.67 -12.77 -12.15
N SER A 60 -9.44 -13.78 -11.73
CA SER A 60 -9.28 -14.41 -10.40
C SER A 60 -7.93 -15.10 -10.24
N GLN A 61 -7.49 -15.85 -11.26
CA GLN A 61 -6.16 -16.49 -11.27
C GLN A 61 -5.04 -15.45 -11.28
N GLN A 62 -5.13 -14.44 -12.16
CA GLN A 62 -4.13 -13.37 -12.23
C GLN A 62 -4.07 -12.54 -10.94
N ALA A 63 -5.22 -12.25 -10.33
CA ALA A 63 -5.32 -11.52 -9.07
C ALA A 63 -4.75 -12.33 -7.90
N SER A 64 -4.98 -13.64 -7.87
CA SER A 64 -4.42 -14.53 -6.84
C SER A 64 -2.90 -14.63 -6.98
N LEU A 65 -2.38 -14.84 -8.18
CA LEU A 65 -0.93 -14.82 -8.44
C LEU A 65 -0.30 -13.48 -8.01
N LEU A 66 -0.88 -12.36 -8.45
CA LEU A 66 -0.42 -11.02 -8.08
C LEU A 66 -0.42 -10.82 -6.56
N THR A 67 -1.48 -11.27 -5.88
CA THR A 67 -1.61 -11.20 -4.42
C THR A 67 -0.50 -12.00 -3.74
N GLY A 68 -0.24 -13.24 -4.19
CA GLY A 68 0.85 -14.06 -3.67
C GLY A 68 2.21 -13.37 -3.78
N VAL A 69 2.51 -12.79 -4.93
CA VAL A 69 3.77 -12.04 -5.16
C VAL A 69 3.87 -10.81 -4.25
N ILE A 70 2.80 -10.01 -4.16
CA ILE A 70 2.77 -8.80 -3.32
C ILE A 70 2.99 -9.16 -1.85
N TYR A 71 2.25 -10.15 -1.35
CA TYR A 71 2.33 -10.54 0.06
C TYR A 71 3.61 -11.29 0.40
N LEU A 72 4.22 -12.01 -0.54
CA LEU A 72 5.57 -12.55 -0.39
C LEU A 72 6.59 -11.41 -0.26
N GLY A 73 6.49 -10.38 -1.10
CA GLY A 73 7.31 -9.17 -0.97
C GLY A 73 7.15 -8.50 0.39
N LEU A 74 5.91 -8.38 0.88
CA LEU A 74 5.62 -7.84 2.21
C LEU A 74 6.16 -8.74 3.33
N LEU A 75 6.05 -10.06 3.20
CA LEU A 75 6.59 -11.04 4.16
C LEU A 75 8.12 -10.89 4.30
N LEU A 76 8.82 -10.69 3.17
CA LEU A 76 10.28 -10.56 3.14
C LEU A 76 10.77 -9.14 3.46
N TYR A 77 9.89 -8.13 3.42
CA TYR A 77 10.23 -6.72 3.66
C TYR A 77 11.06 -6.45 4.94
N PRO A 78 10.78 -7.08 6.11
CA PRO A 78 11.59 -6.89 7.31
C PRO A 78 13.06 -7.29 7.13
N LEU A 79 13.35 -8.27 6.26
CA LEU A 79 14.73 -8.71 6.01
C LEU A 79 15.54 -7.59 5.35
N PHE A 80 14.96 -6.89 4.38
CA PHE A 80 15.60 -5.77 3.68
C PHE A 80 15.74 -4.52 4.55
N THR A 81 14.90 -4.36 5.57
CA THR A 81 15.00 -3.22 6.50
C THR A 81 15.74 -3.56 7.79
N GLN A 82 16.24 -4.80 7.93
CA GLN A 82 16.88 -5.32 9.14
C GLN A 82 15.98 -5.19 10.38
N GLY A 83 14.68 -5.46 10.22
CA GLY A 83 13.68 -5.41 11.29
C GLY A 83 13.29 -3.98 11.74
N ARG A 84 13.79 -2.94 11.08
CA ARG A 84 13.43 -1.54 11.39
C ARG A 84 12.01 -1.20 10.97
N ARG A 85 11.48 -1.87 9.94
CA ARG A 85 10.10 -1.73 9.48
C ARG A 85 9.55 -3.07 9.03
N HIS A 86 8.26 -3.28 9.26
CA HIS A 86 7.57 -4.49 8.78
C HIS A 86 6.69 -4.22 7.56
N GLU A 87 6.55 -2.98 7.11
CA GLU A 87 5.83 -2.66 5.87
C GLU A 87 6.31 -1.35 5.23
N PRO A 88 6.14 -1.18 3.91
CA PRO A 88 6.39 0.09 3.23
C PRO A 88 5.49 1.22 3.78
N ASN A 89 5.96 2.45 3.63
CA ASN A 89 5.19 3.63 4.07
C ASN A 89 3.89 3.83 3.28
N SER A 90 3.90 3.44 2.00
CA SER A 90 2.72 3.58 1.13
C SER A 90 1.78 2.38 1.32
N PRO A 91 0.50 2.61 1.68
CA PRO A 91 -0.53 1.58 1.71
C PRO A 91 -1.13 1.30 0.33
N TRP A 92 -0.66 2.00 -0.72
CA TRP A 92 -1.33 2.03 -2.02
C TRP A 92 -1.56 0.63 -2.60
N LEU A 93 -0.52 -0.21 -2.61
CA LEU A 93 -0.58 -1.54 -3.24
C LEU A 93 -1.53 -2.47 -2.50
N ARG A 94 -1.48 -2.48 -1.16
CA ARG A 94 -2.38 -3.31 -0.33
C ARG A 94 -3.84 -2.92 -0.53
N GLY A 95 -4.12 -1.61 -0.62
CA GLY A 95 -5.47 -1.12 -0.84
C GLY A 95 -5.99 -1.50 -2.23
N ALA A 96 -5.15 -1.33 -3.25
CA ALA A 96 -5.47 -1.73 -4.61
C ALA A 96 -5.77 -3.23 -4.72
N THR A 97 -4.92 -4.08 -4.12
CA THR A 97 -5.13 -5.53 -4.06
C THR A 97 -6.42 -5.89 -3.32
N SER A 98 -6.73 -5.19 -2.22
CA SER A 98 -7.97 -5.44 -1.46
C SER A 98 -9.22 -5.15 -2.29
N VAL A 99 -9.24 -4.01 -2.99
CA VAL A 99 -10.37 -3.67 -3.87
C VAL A 99 -10.47 -4.63 -5.06
N LEU A 100 -9.34 -4.99 -5.67
CA LEU A 100 -9.32 -5.96 -6.77
C LEU A 100 -9.91 -7.32 -6.34
N LEU A 101 -9.50 -7.83 -5.17
CA LEU A 101 -10.01 -9.11 -4.69
C LEU A 101 -11.47 -9.03 -4.22
N LEU A 102 -11.90 -7.88 -3.69
CA LEU A 102 -13.34 -7.65 -3.43
C LEU A 102 -14.15 -7.70 -4.72
N LEU A 103 -13.65 -7.08 -5.80
CA LEU A 103 -14.28 -7.15 -7.11
C LEU A 103 -14.41 -8.61 -7.56
N VAL A 104 -13.30 -9.38 -7.51
CA VAL A 104 -13.27 -10.80 -7.89
C VAL A 104 -14.28 -11.62 -7.08
N GLY A 105 -14.18 -11.60 -5.75
CA GLY A 105 -15.01 -12.43 -4.88
C GLY A 105 -16.49 -12.08 -4.95
N VAL A 106 -16.83 -10.78 -4.89
CA VAL A 106 -18.24 -10.33 -4.94
C VAL A 106 -18.87 -10.65 -6.29
N THR A 107 -18.17 -10.36 -7.40
CA THR A 107 -18.70 -10.64 -8.75
C THR A 107 -18.93 -12.12 -8.94
N PHE A 108 -17.96 -12.96 -8.56
CA PHE A 108 -18.08 -14.40 -8.67
C PHE A 108 -19.29 -14.94 -7.90
N LEU A 109 -19.43 -14.55 -6.62
CA LEU A 109 -20.48 -15.07 -5.74
C LEU A 109 -21.87 -14.51 -6.01
N THR A 110 -21.99 -13.31 -6.58
CA THR A 110 -23.30 -12.62 -6.69
C THR A 110 -23.79 -12.39 -8.10
N ILE A 111 -22.89 -12.29 -9.08
CA ILE A 111 -23.24 -11.99 -10.48
C ILE A 111 -23.03 -13.22 -11.36
N MET A 112 -21.93 -13.93 -11.16
CA MET A 112 -21.65 -15.17 -11.90
C MET A 112 -22.28 -16.41 -11.27
N GLU A 113 -22.85 -16.28 -10.06
CA GLU A 113 -23.46 -17.36 -9.29
C GLU A 113 -22.53 -18.59 -9.14
N GLY A 114 -21.23 -18.34 -9.02
CA GLY A 114 -20.22 -19.39 -8.96
C GLY A 114 -20.23 -20.15 -7.63
N ASP A 115 -19.88 -21.44 -7.68
CA ASP A 115 -19.75 -22.30 -6.51
C ASP A 115 -18.33 -22.32 -5.95
N LEU A 116 -18.18 -22.78 -4.70
CA LEU A 116 -16.90 -22.85 -3.99
C LEU A 116 -16.48 -24.31 -3.73
N ASP A 117 -17.01 -25.27 -4.49
CA ASP A 117 -16.78 -26.69 -4.24
C ASP A 117 -15.35 -27.10 -4.64
N GLU A 118 -14.84 -26.50 -5.72
CA GLU A 118 -13.48 -26.72 -6.17
C GLU A 118 -12.45 -25.94 -5.36
N THR A 119 -11.26 -26.56 -5.20
CA THR A 119 -10.18 -25.97 -4.40
C THR A 119 -9.74 -24.62 -4.95
N TRP A 120 -9.53 -24.50 -6.27
CA TRP A 120 -9.18 -23.22 -6.87
C TRP A 120 -10.26 -22.17 -6.59
N SER A 121 -11.54 -22.54 -6.73
CA SER A 121 -12.64 -21.60 -6.56
C SER A 121 -12.74 -21.08 -5.12
N LEU A 122 -12.69 -21.98 -4.12
CA LEU A 122 -12.72 -21.62 -2.71
C LEU A 122 -11.61 -20.62 -2.34
N PHE A 123 -10.40 -20.87 -2.82
CA PHE A 123 -9.24 -20.06 -2.46
C PHE A 123 -9.20 -18.72 -3.20
N GLU A 124 -9.57 -18.69 -4.48
CA GLU A 124 -9.53 -17.47 -5.32
C GLU A 124 -10.70 -16.51 -5.05
N HIS A 125 -11.89 -17.03 -4.74
CA HIS A 125 -13.11 -16.22 -4.62
C HIS A 125 -13.55 -15.94 -3.19
N LEU A 126 -13.07 -16.71 -2.19
CA LEU A 126 -13.43 -16.51 -0.79
C LEU A 126 -12.23 -16.31 0.13
N LEU A 127 -11.36 -17.33 0.26
CA LEU A 127 -10.35 -17.31 1.33
C LEU A 127 -9.29 -16.23 1.13
N THR A 128 -8.73 -16.10 -0.09
CA THR A 128 -7.73 -15.06 -0.39
C THR A 128 -8.33 -13.64 -0.29
N PRO A 129 -9.50 -13.34 -0.93
CA PRO A 129 -10.16 -12.04 -0.75
C PRO A 129 -10.44 -11.68 0.70
N LEU A 130 -10.98 -12.63 1.48
CA LEU A 130 -11.31 -12.39 2.89
C LEU A 130 -10.05 -12.15 3.73
N ALA A 131 -9.00 -12.95 3.55
CA ALA A 131 -7.75 -12.78 4.28
C ALA A 131 -7.09 -11.43 3.97
N VAL A 132 -7.08 -11.00 2.71
CA VAL A 132 -6.57 -9.67 2.33
C VAL A 132 -7.44 -8.54 2.88
N LEU A 133 -8.77 -8.70 2.88
CA LEU A 133 -9.66 -7.71 3.48
C LEU A 133 -9.41 -7.57 5.00
N VAL A 134 -9.21 -8.69 5.70
CA VAL A 134 -8.84 -8.70 7.12
C VAL A 134 -7.46 -8.08 7.34
N ASP A 135 -6.48 -8.34 6.47
CA ASP A 135 -5.17 -7.69 6.53
C ASP A 135 -5.29 -6.16 6.43
N TRP A 136 -6.12 -5.69 5.50
CA TRP A 136 -6.40 -4.27 5.32
C TRP A 136 -7.12 -3.67 6.52
N ALA A 137 -8.17 -4.32 7.04
CA ALA A 137 -8.95 -3.78 8.13
C ALA A 137 -8.19 -3.84 9.47
N ALA A 138 -7.58 -4.97 9.80
CA ALA A 138 -7.09 -5.27 11.14
C ALA A 138 -5.56 -5.20 11.27
N VAL A 139 -4.80 -5.81 10.37
CA VAL A 139 -3.37 -6.12 10.62
C VAL A 139 -2.42 -4.98 10.28
N GLY A 140 -2.61 -4.31 9.13
CA GLY A 140 -1.72 -3.21 8.74
C GLY A 140 -1.78 -2.00 9.67
N ARG A 141 -0.71 -1.19 9.61
CA ARG A 141 -0.61 0.08 10.33
C ARG A 141 -0.53 1.29 9.39
N ASN A 142 -0.17 1.07 8.13
CA ASN A 142 0.01 2.13 7.15
C ASN A 142 -1.29 2.59 6.46
N GLN A 143 -2.46 1.99 6.73
CA GLN A 143 -3.71 2.41 6.08
C GLN A 143 -4.09 3.86 6.47
N ALA A 144 -3.67 4.34 7.64
CA ALA A 144 -3.84 5.74 8.02
C ALA A 144 -3.24 6.71 6.98
N ASN A 145 -2.18 6.28 6.29
CA ASN A 145 -1.48 7.04 5.25
C ASN A 145 -2.18 6.99 3.87
N VAL A 146 -3.34 6.33 3.74
CA VAL A 146 -4.08 6.34 2.47
C VAL A 146 -4.48 7.78 2.14
N ARG A 147 -4.17 8.20 0.92
CA ARG A 147 -4.52 9.51 0.39
C ARG A 147 -5.87 9.44 -0.31
N TRP A 148 -6.59 10.55 -0.31
CA TRP A 148 -7.94 10.63 -0.89
C TRP A 148 -8.01 10.26 -2.38
N TRP A 149 -6.89 10.40 -3.11
CA TRP A 149 -6.79 10.04 -4.52
C TRP A 149 -6.43 8.57 -4.76
N HIS A 150 -5.98 7.83 -3.73
CA HIS A 150 -5.62 6.42 -3.90
C HIS A 150 -6.78 5.57 -4.47
N PRO A 151 -8.04 5.66 -3.96
CA PRO A 151 -9.18 4.94 -4.53
C PRO A 151 -9.37 5.15 -6.03
N LEU A 152 -9.15 6.38 -6.52
CA LEU A 152 -9.26 6.72 -7.94
C LEU A 152 -8.20 6.05 -8.80
N THR A 153 -7.04 5.73 -8.22
CA THR A 153 -5.92 5.10 -8.94
C THR A 153 -5.88 3.58 -8.79
N TRP A 154 -6.60 3.01 -7.82
CA TRP A 154 -6.65 1.56 -7.62
C TRP A 154 -7.35 0.81 -8.76
N VAL A 155 -8.18 1.52 -9.53
CA VAL A 155 -8.78 1.03 -10.79
C VAL A 155 -7.74 0.61 -11.83
N VAL A 156 -6.46 0.96 -11.68
CA VAL A 156 -5.43 0.62 -12.66
C VAL A 156 -5.32 -0.90 -12.90
N PHE A 157 -5.53 -1.73 -11.88
CA PHE A 157 -5.49 -3.19 -12.03
C PHE A 157 -6.66 -3.75 -12.85
N PRO A 158 -7.94 -3.47 -12.50
CA PRO A 158 -9.05 -3.91 -13.33
C PRO A 158 -9.01 -3.28 -14.73
N LEU A 159 -8.52 -2.06 -14.91
CA LEU A 159 -8.32 -1.47 -16.24
C LEU A 159 -7.24 -2.20 -17.04
N ALA A 160 -6.09 -2.52 -16.43
CA ALA A 160 -5.04 -3.28 -17.09
C ALA A 160 -5.55 -4.67 -17.53
N TYR A 161 -6.36 -5.32 -16.68
CA TYR A 161 -6.99 -6.58 -17.04
C TYR A 161 -8.02 -6.40 -18.16
N LEU A 162 -8.86 -5.36 -18.12
CA LEU A 162 -9.83 -5.07 -19.17
C LEU A 162 -9.14 -4.89 -20.53
N LEU A 163 -8.01 -4.17 -20.57
CA LEU A 163 -7.21 -4.03 -21.79
C LEU A 163 -6.68 -5.37 -22.29
N TYR A 164 -6.17 -6.22 -21.38
CA TYR A 164 -5.76 -7.58 -21.73
C TYR A 164 -6.94 -8.42 -22.25
N PHE A 165 -8.07 -8.40 -21.56
CA PHE A 165 -9.30 -9.10 -21.90
C PHE A 165 -9.76 -8.79 -23.34
N LEU A 166 -9.77 -7.50 -23.69
CA LEU A 166 -10.11 -7.03 -25.03
C LEU A 166 -9.06 -7.42 -26.07
N ALA A 167 -7.78 -7.24 -25.76
CA ALA A 167 -6.69 -7.52 -26.70
C ALA A 167 -6.50 -9.01 -27.00
N ALA A 168 -6.76 -9.87 -26.01
CA ALA A 168 -6.63 -11.32 -26.13
C ALA A 168 -7.94 -12.01 -26.54
N SER A 169 -9.01 -11.25 -26.83
CA SER A 169 -10.34 -11.76 -27.22
C SER A 169 -10.84 -12.87 -26.29
N VAL A 170 -10.69 -12.66 -24.98
CA VAL A 170 -11.00 -13.70 -24.01
C VAL A 170 -12.53 -13.84 -23.89
N SER A 171 -13.05 -15.06 -24.03
CA SER A 171 -14.50 -15.33 -24.00
C SER A 171 -15.00 -15.93 -22.68
N LEU A 172 -14.20 -15.82 -21.59
CA LEU A 172 -14.45 -16.56 -20.34
C LEU A 172 -15.67 -16.09 -19.54
N TYR A 173 -16.13 -14.86 -19.78
CA TYR A 173 -17.18 -14.22 -18.97
C TYR A 173 -18.58 -14.31 -19.60
N GLY A 174 -18.70 -14.99 -20.75
CA GLY A 174 -19.96 -15.12 -21.47
C GLY A 174 -20.69 -13.79 -21.65
N GLY A 175 -22.02 -13.80 -21.53
CA GLY A 175 -22.85 -12.60 -21.69
C GLY A 175 -22.72 -11.57 -20.56
N PHE A 176 -22.04 -11.88 -19.45
CA PHE A 176 -21.84 -10.90 -18.37
C PHE A 176 -20.89 -9.78 -18.80
N LEU A 177 -19.81 -10.11 -19.52
CA LEU A 177 -18.83 -9.16 -19.99
C LEU A 177 -18.46 -9.47 -21.44
N ASP A 178 -19.42 -9.25 -22.34
CA ASP A 178 -19.25 -9.46 -23.78
C ASP A 178 -18.98 -8.12 -24.51
N PRO A 179 -17.82 -7.93 -25.16
CA PRO A 179 -17.50 -6.71 -25.92
C PRO A 179 -18.46 -6.41 -27.08
N ASP A 180 -19.14 -7.43 -27.62
CA ASP A 180 -20.06 -7.27 -28.75
C ASP A 180 -21.49 -6.92 -28.29
N ASP A 181 -21.76 -6.95 -26.98
CA ASP A 181 -23.06 -6.57 -26.41
C ASP A 181 -23.22 -5.04 -26.32
N SER A 182 -24.42 -4.55 -26.67
CA SER A 182 -24.74 -3.11 -26.64
C SER A 182 -24.64 -2.47 -25.25
N GLY A 183 -24.78 -3.26 -24.19
CA GLY A 183 -24.66 -2.87 -22.78
C GLY A 183 -23.23 -2.93 -22.24
N PHE A 184 -22.25 -3.44 -22.99
CA PHE A 184 -20.86 -3.63 -22.53
C PHE A 184 -20.28 -2.39 -21.86
N ALA A 185 -20.38 -1.22 -22.51
CA ALA A 185 -19.83 0.02 -21.98
C ALA A 185 -20.48 0.45 -20.66
N VAL A 186 -21.78 0.19 -20.50
CA VAL A 186 -22.52 0.47 -19.26
C VAL A 186 -22.07 -0.48 -18.16
N THR A 187 -21.93 -1.78 -18.45
CA THR A 187 -21.40 -2.77 -17.50
C THR A 187 -20.02 -2.38 -17.01
N VAL A 188 -19.09 -2.06 -17.92
CA VAL A 188 -17.74 -1.60 -17.56
C VAL A 188 -17.79 -0.36 -16.67
N LEU A 189 -18.61 0.64 -17.02
CA LEU A 189 -18.75 1.86 -16.23
C LEU A 189 -19.26 1.58 -14.81
N VAL A 190 -20.30 0.75 -14.67
CA VAL A 190 -20.84 0.36 -13.36
C VAL A 190 -19.78 -0.33 -12.50
N PHE A 191 -19.01 -1.24 -13.08
CA PHE A 191 -17.91 -1.92 -12.39
C PHE A 191 -16.82 -0.96 -11.94
N LEU A 192 -16.40 -0.02 -12.80
CA LEU A 192 -15.42 1.00 -12.43
C LEU A 192 -15.93 1.89 -11.28
N LEU A 193 -17.19 2.31 -11.32
CA LEU A 193 -17.81 3.07 -10.25
C LEU A 193 -17.89 2.25 -8.95
N ALA A 194 -18.24 0.97 -9.03
CA ALA A 194 -18.27 0.07 -7.88
C ALA A 194 -16.87 -0.12 -7.26
N VAL A 195 -15.84 -0.31 -8.07
CA VAL A 195 -14.44 -0.39 -7.64
C VAL A 195 -14.01 0.90 -6.93
N VAL A 196 -14.31 2.07 -7.51
CA VAL A 196 -14.01 3.36 -6.88
C VAL A 196 -14.78 3.52 -5.57
N GLY A 197 -16.07 3.15 -5.54
CA GLY A 197 -16.91 3.18 -4.34
C GLY A 197 -16.36 2.29 -3.22
N ALA A 198 -16.00 1.04 -3.54
CA ALA A 198 -15.34 0.13 -2.61
C ALA A 198 -14.00 0.68 -2.13
N GLY A 199 -13.23 1.32 -3.01
CA GLY A 199 -11.99 2.01 -2.63
C GLY A 199 -12.23 3.14 -1.62
N TYR A 200 -13.27 3.95 -1.81
CA TYR A 200 -13.63 5.00 -0.86
C TYR A 200 -14.20 4.44 0.46
N LEU A 201 -14.88 3.30 0.43
CA LEU A 201 -15.29 2.58 1.64
C LEU A 201 -14.06 2.13 2.45
N LEU A 202 -13.08 1.49 1.80
CA LEU A 202 -11.83 1.08 2.44
C LEU A 202 -11.00 2.26 2.95
N TYR A 203 -11.02 3.39 2.22
CA TYR A 203 -10.44 4.66 2.67
C TYR A 203 -11.13 5.16 3.96
N GLY A 204 -12.46 5.14 4.01
CA GLY A 204 -13.24 5.51 5.19
C GLY A 204 -12.88 4.66 6.41
N VAL A 205 -12.86 3.34 6.24
CA VAL A 205 -12.43 2.38 7.29
C VAL A 205 -11.04 2.74 7.81
N ALA A 206 -10.10 3.03 6.92
CA ALA A 206 -8.74 3.40 7.29
C ALA A 206 -8.67 4.71 8.10
N LYS A 207 -9.51 5.71 7.76
CA LYS A 207 -9.58 6.98 8.50
C LYS A 207 -10.22 6.81 9.88
N ILE A 208 -11.31 6.05 9.98
CA ILE A 208 -11.97 5.75 11.26
C ILE A 208 -10.99 5.04 12.20
N LYS A 209 -10.29 4.01 11.70
CA LYS A 209 -9.26 3.29 12.47
C LYS A 209 -8.15 4.22 12.96
N SER A 210 -7.68 5.15 12.11
CA SER A 210 -6.65 6.12 12.50
C SER A 210 -7.12 7.06 13.61
N VAL A 211 -8.38 7.49 13.59
CA VAL A 211 -8.96 8.35 14.63
C VAL A 211 -9.08 7.58 15.95
N ALA A 212 -9.62 6.37 15.91
CA ALA A 212 -9.76 5.51 17.09
C ALA A 212 -8.40 5.18 17.74
N ALA A 213 -7.37 4.91 16.94
CA ALA A 213 -6.02 4.66 17.44
C ALA A 213 -5.32 5.94 17.97
N GLY A 214 -5.69 7.11 17.45
CA GLY A 214 -5.18 8.41 17.91
C GLY A 214 -5.76 8.85 19.25
N GLY A 215 -7.04 8.55 19.52
CA GLY A 215 -7.70 8.85 20.79
C GLY A 215 -7.17 8.06 22.00
N ASN A 216 -6.43 6.98 21.75
CA ASN A 216 -5.84 6.11 22.78
C ASN A 216 -4.37 6.45 23.14
N ARG A 217 -3.81 7.55 22.62
CA ARG A 217 -2.52 8.03 23.11
C ARG A 217 -2.76 8.79 24.42
N PRO A 218 -2.18 8.36 25.56
CA PRO A 218 -2.16 9.18 26.75
C PRO A 218 -1.61 10.54 26.37
N GLN A 219 -2.43 11.59 26.54
CA GLN A 219 -1.93 12.95 26.52
C GLN A 219 -0.82 12.99 27.58
N PRO A 220 0.42 13.37 27.24
CA PRO A 220 1.43 13.58 28.28
C PRO A 220 0.81 14.52 29.33
N PRO A 221 0.96 14.23 30.64
CA PRO A 221 0.35 15.04 31.68
C PRO A 221 0.64 16.51 31.43
N VAL A 222 -0.42 17.30 31.24
CA VAL A 222 -0.31 18.76 31.16
C VAL A 222 -0.08 19.25 32.59
N GLY A 223 1.19 19.35 33.01
CA GLY A 223 1.63 19.90 34.29
C GLY A 223 2.97 19.29 34.73
N TRP A 224 4.03 20.02 35.09
CA TRP A 224 4.14 21.33 35.72
C TRP A 224 5.39 22.10 35.23
N GLY A 225 5.24 23.39 34.91
CA GLY A 225 6.23 24.44 35.25
C GLY A 225 7.65 24.40 34.67
N GLY A 226 7.88 23.89 33.46
CA GLY A 226 9.16 24.14 32.77
C GLY A 226 9.23 25.57 32.22
N PRO A 227 10.39 26.27 32.29
CA PRO A 227 10.50 27.62 31.73
C PRO A 227 10.14 27.61 30.23
N PRO A 228 9.54 28.68 29.70
CA PRO A 228 9.10 28.73 28.31
C PRO A 228 10.31 28.51 27.40
N TYR A 229 10.31 27.40 26.67
CA TYR A 229 11.18 27.26 25.52
C TYR A 229 10.85 28.42 24.56
N PRO A 230 11.85 29.19 24.10
CA PRO A 230 11.58 30.22 23.11
C PRO A 230 10.98 29.56 21.88
N ALA A 231 9.90 30.16 21.39
CA ALA A 231 9.15 29.73 20.23
C ALA A 231 10.10 29.31 19.09
N GLN A 232 10.05 28.04 18.71
CA GLN A 232 10.60 27.63 17.42
C GLN A 232 9.78 28.34 16.35
N TYR A 233 10.39 29.35 15.73
CA TYR A 233 9.84 30.09 14.61
C TYR A 233 9.32 29.13 13.53
N PRO A 234 8.25 29.51 12.79
CA PRO A 234 7.80 28.73 11.65
C PRO A 234 8.97 28.63 10.66
N GLN A 235 9.28 27.40 10.24
CA GLN A 235 10.24 27.12 9.19
C GLN A 235 9.74 27.79 7.90
N GLN A 236 10.24 29.00 7.66
CA GLN A 236 9.97 29.82 6.49
C GLN A 236 10.45 29.10 5.23
N GLY A 237 9.72 29.36 4.16
CA GLY A 237 9.80 28.65 2.90
C GLY A 237 11.16 28.67 2.24
N HIS A 238 11.32 27.68 1.37
CA HIS A 238 12.37 27.54 0.37
C HIS A 238 12.83 28.90 -0.20
N PRO A 239 14.13 29.22 -0.18
CA PRO A 239 14.63 30.35 -0.94
C PRO A 239 14.57 30.01 -2.45
N GLN A 240 13.71 30.73 -3.16
CA GLN A 240 13.83 30.85 -4.62
C GLN A 240 15.18 31.49 -4.93
N GLN A 241 16.01 30.78 -5.69
CA GLN A 241 17.22 31.31 -6.30
C GLN A 241 16.83 32.39 -7.31
N GLN A 242 16.87 33.65 -6.86
CA GLN A 242 16.83 34.81 -7.75
C GLN A 242 18.19 34.91 -8.44
N TYR A 243 18.22 34.59 -9.73
CA TYR A 243 19.31 34.91 -10.63
C TYR A 243 19.56 36.43 -10.62
N GLN A 244 20.63 36.88 -9.97
CA GLN A 244 21.11 38.25 -10.10
C GLN A 244 21.74 38.42 -11.50
N GLN A 245 21.02 39.12 -12.36
CA GLN A 245 21.56 39.70 -13.59
C GLN A 245 22.52 40.82 -13.21
N GLN A 246 23.79 40.65 -13.57
CA GLN A 246 24.85 41.63 -13.35
C GLN A 246 24.81 42.67 -14.48
N PRO A 247 24.66 43.99 -14.19
CA PRO A 247 24.70 45.00 -15.23
C PRO A 247 26.13 45.29 -15.67
N VAL A 248 26.37 45.25 -16.97
CA VAL A 248 27.60 45.76 -17.61
C VAL A 248 27.45 47.27 -17.74
N ALA A 249 28.19 48.03 -16.93
CA ALA A 249 28.37 49.47 -17.09
C ALA A 249 29.79 49.72 -17.62
N GLY A 250 29.88 50.33 -18.80
CA GLY A 250 31.15 50.65 -19.46
C GLY A 250 31.74 52.00 -19.06
N GLY A 251 33.01 52.20 -19.46
CA GLY A 251 33.48 53.51 -19.95
C GLY A 251 34.74 54.12 -19.30
N TYR A 252 35.91 53.88 -19.94
CA TYR A 252 37.05 54.79 -20.24
C TYR A 252 37.87 55.48 -19.10
N PRO A 253 39.07 56.10 -19.37
CA PRO A 253 39.89 56.20 -20.60
C PRO A 253 41.41 55.84 -20.45
N MET A 254 42.12 56.04 -21.57
CA MET A 254 43.54 55.85 -21.95
C MET A 254 44.60 56.52 -21.05
N PRO A 255 45.88 56.16 -21.23
CA PRO A 255 46.80 57.05 -21.96
C PRO A 255 47.41 56.45 -23.24
#